data_AF-A0A084GD98-F1
#
_entry.id   AF-A0A084GD98-F1
#
_cell.length_a   1.000
_cell.length_b   1.000
_cell.length_c   1.000
_cell.angle_alpha   90.00
_cell.angle_beta   90.00
_cell.angle_gamma   90.00
#
_symmetry.space_group_name_H-M   'P 1'
#
loop_
_entity.id
_entity.type
_entity.pdbx_description
1 polymer ?
#
loop_
_entity_poly.entity_id
_entity_poly.type
_entity_poly.pdbx_seq_one_letter_code
_entity_poly.pdbx_strand_id
1 'polypeptide(L)'
;MADSGPSSAPPETEEIDLYELLGVEKTATQDQIKKAYRKAALQHHPDKVPEERRDEAEAKFKAVTQAYEILRDEDKRQIYDAGGMAALRGGPGGPGGPDLEDILSQMFGFGFGGGPGRGPPGQRRPRRGPDEEQEYTVTLEELYKGKTVKFSANKQVVCSQCKGTGAKDKVKPQQCEQCKGHGVVEGLRQVGPGLLTREVLPCDHCKGSGNFYKEKDRCKKCKGKRTTQETKVLEIYIPRGSLQGDRIVLEGEADQFPDQTPGDIVFTLVEEPHDVFSRVGADLSAELKVTLGEALGGFSRTVLTHLDGRGIHITREQGHVLRPGDVLKVPGEGMPLKRGDEKGDLYLIATIEFPKDGWLQKEAEFEALSKLLPGPPPPITAEEVDEVHYEDGADLEEMVSAKQHVPIVKKRTKRFTRHQSDRFKCVDPSWRKPKGIDSRVRRRFKGNLAMPSIGYGSNKKTRFMIPSGHRAFLVSNVKDVELLLMHNRTHAAEIAHNVSSRKRIDIIARAKQLGVKVTNPKAKVTTEV
;
A
#
# COMPACT_ATOMS: atom_id res chain seq x y z
N MET A 1 48.43 8.60 -64.39
CA MET A 1 47.92 8.50 -63.01
C MET A 1 46.52 9.10 -63.01
N ALA A 2 45.59 8.43 -62.31
CA ALA A 2 44.16 8.75 -62.16
C ALA A 2 43.27 8.36 -63.35
N ASP A 3 43.00 7.06 -63.42
CA ASP A 3 41.84 6.49 -64.12
C ASP A 3 40.62 6.60 -63.19
N SER A 4 39.53 7.16 -63.72
CA SER A 4 38.34 7.61 -63.01
C SER A 4 37.35 6.47 -62.80
N GLY A 5 37.18 6.04 -61.54
CA GLY A 5 36.22 5.01 -61.13
C GLY A 5 34.75 5.49 -61.14
N PRO A 6 33.77 4.56 -61.26
CA PRO A 6 32.36 4.88 -61.43
C PRO A 6 31.65 5.23 -60.11
N SER A 7 30.71 6.17 -60.23
CA SER A 7 29.81 6.67 -59.18
C SER A 7 28.80 5.59 -58.75
N SER A 8 28.78 5.26 -57.45
CA SER A 8 27.75 4.42 -56.82
C SER A 8 26.68 5.28 -56.15
N ALA A 9 25.44 5.16 -56.63
CA ALA A 9 24.25 5.76 -56.03
C ALA A 9 23.95 5.17 -54.63
N PRO A 10 23.35 5.95 -53.70
CA PRO A 10 22.94 5.46 -52.38
C PRO A 10 21.71 4.55 -52.46
N PRO A 11 21.52 3.62 -51.51
CA PRO A 11 20.43 2.64 -51.52
C PRO A 11 19.08 3.31 -51.25
N GLU A 12 18.08 2.95 -52.05
CA GLU A 12 16.67 3.32 -51.86
C GLU A 12 16.15 2.71 -50.55
N THR A 13 15.60 3.53 -49.66
CA THR A 13 14.91 3.07 -48.46
C THR A 13 13.61 2.38 -48.89
N GLU A 14 13.53 1.05 -48.70
CA GLU A 14 12.31 0.26 -48.91
C GLU A 14 11.18 0.84 -48.02
N GLU A 15 10.25 1.59 -48.62
CA GLU A 15 9.05 2.05 -47.94
C GLU A 15 8.09 0.86 -47.76
N ILE A 16 7.99 0.36 -46.53
CA ILE A 16 7.14 -0.79 -46.17
C ILE A 16 5.66 -0.43 -46.39
N ASP A 17 4.96 -1.20 -47.22
CA ASP A 17 3.52 -1.04 -47.46
C ASP A 17 2.71 -1.46 -46.21
N LEU A 18 1.81 -0.59 -45.75
CA LEU A 18 1.01 -0.81 -44.53
C LEU A 18 0.02 -1.98 -44.69
N TYR A 19 -0.43 -2.24 -45.91
CA TYR A 19 -1.32 -3.36 -46.21
C TYR A 19 -0.56 -4.69 -46.13
N GLU A 20 0.68 -4.74 -46.63
CA GLU A 20 1.57 -5.90 -46.53
C GLU A 20 1.95 -6.18 -45.08
N LEU A 21 2.20 -5.12 -44.29
CA LEU A 21 2.52 -5.25 -42.87
C LEU A 21 1.37 -5.86 -42.04
N LEU A 22 0.12 -5.56 -42.38
CA LEU A 22 -1.07 -6.18 -41.78
C LEU A 22 -1.44 -7.52 -42.43
N GLY A 23 -0.82 -7.88 -43.56
CA GLY A 23 -1.13 -9.09 -44.32
C GLY A 23 -2.53 -9.06 -44.95
N VAL A 24 -2.97 -7.90 -45.44
CA VAL A 24 -4.28 -7.69 -46.08
C VAL A 24 -4.12 -7.05 -47.46
N GLU A 25 -5.11 -7.24 -48.33
CA GLU A 25 -5.13 -6.60 -49.65
C GLU A 25 -5.54 -5.12 -49.55
N LYS A 26 -5.16 -4.29 -50.52
CA LYS A 26 -5.52 -2.86 -50.59
C LYS A 26 -7.03 -2.63 -50.66
N THR A 27 -7.79 -3.62 -51.13
CA THR A 27 -9.26 -3.64 -51.22
C THR A 27 -9.94 -4.08 -49.92
N ALA A 28 -9.19 -4.35 -48.84
CA ALA A 28 -9.74 -4.90 -47.60
C ALA A 28 -10.74 -3.94 -46.93
N THR A 29 -11.83 -4.51 -46.41
CA THR A 29 -12.83 -3.78 -45.62
C THR A 29 -12.31 -3.46 -44.22
N GLN A 30 -12.89 -2.47 -43.54
CA GLN A 30 -12.47 -2.11 -42.17
C GLN A 30 -12.52 -3.30 -41.19
N ASP A 31 -13.50 -4.19 -41.35
CA ASP A 31 -13.62 -5.38 -40.51
C ASP A 31 -12.49 -6.39 -40.76
N GLN A 32 -12.04 -6.52 -42.01
CA GLN A 32 -10.90 -7.37 -42.37
C GLN A 32 -9.60 -6.79 -41.81
N ILE A 33 -9.39 -5.47 -41.90
CA ILE A 33 -8.25 -4.75 -41.31
C ILE A 33 -8.22 -4.93 -39.79
N LYS A 34 -9.37 -4.78 -39.11
CA LYS A 34 -9.49 -4.99 -37.67
C LYS A 34 -9.27 -6.45 -37.24
N LYS A 35 -9.66 -7.41 -38.07
CA LYS A 35 -9.41 -8.84 -37.82
C LYS A 35 -7.93 -9.19 -37.99
N ALA A 36 -7.29 -8.63 -39.02
CA ALA A 36 -5.87 -8.79 -39.28
C ALA A 36 -5.01 -8.18 -38.17
N TYR A 37 -5.33 -6.96 -37.74
CA TYR A 37 -4.67 -6.31 -36.60
C TYR A 37 -4.74 -7.16 -35.33
N ARG A 38 -5.93 -7.68 -34.97
CA ARG A 38 -6.08 -8.54 -33.78
C ARG A 38 -5.22 -9.81 -33.87
N LYS A 39 -5.10 -10.39 -35.06
CA LYS A 39 -4.27 -11.59 -35.29
C LYS A 39 -2.78 -11.25 -35.17
N ALA A 40 -2.32 -10.19 -35.81
CA ALA A 40 -0.92 -9.75 -35.77
C ALA A 40 -0.49 -9.26 -34.37
N ALA A 41 -1.36 -8.51 -33.68
CA ALA A 41 -1.13 -8.04 -32.31
C ALA A 41 -0.98 -9.19 -31.31
N LEU A 42 -1.75 -10.28 -31.47
CA LEU A 42 -1.62 -11.47 -30.62
C LEU A 42 -0.34 -12.28 -30.92
N GLN A 43 0.12 -12.27 -32.17
CA GLN A 43 1.34 -12.98 -32.59
C GLN A 43 2.63 -12.26 -32.15
N HIS A 44 2.60 -10.93 -32.10
CA HIS A 44 3.75 -10.09 -31.75
C HIS A 44 3.64 -9.47 -30.35
N HIS A 45 2.75 -9.98 -29.48
CA HIS A 45 2.63 -9.46 -28.12
C HIS A 45 3.88 -9.83 -27.28
N PRO A 46 4.54 -8.88 -26.60
CA PRO A 46 5.79 -9.13 -25.88
C PRO A 46 5.68 -10.19 -24.77
N ASP A 47 4.50 -10.32 -24.15
CA ASP A 47 4.25 -11.37 -23.14
C ASP A 47 4.07 -12.79 -23.72
N LYS A 48 3.77 -12.94 -25.02
CA LYS A 48 3.50 -14.24 -25.64
C LYS A 48 4.68 -14.80 -26.42
N VAL A 49 5.74 -14.01 -26.58
CA VAL A 49 6.93 -14.35 -27.36
C VAL A 49 8.09 -14.65 -26.40
N PRO A 50 8.96 -15.65 -26.69
CA PRO A 50 10.15 -15.94 -25.89
C PRO A 50 11.07 -14.72 -25.72
N GLU A 51 11.80 -14.66 -24.61
CA GLU A 51 12.59 -13.50 -24.18
C GLU A 51 13.61 -13.03 -25.23
N GLU A 52 14.20 -13.94 -25.99
CA GLU A 52 15.18 -13.66 -27.06
C GLU A 52 14.59 -12.88 -28.26
N ARG A 53 13.26 -12.93 -28.46
CA ARG A 53 12.57 -12.29 -29.59
C ARG A 53 11.65 -11.16 -29.14
N ARG A 54 11.76 -10.70 -27.89
CA ARG A 54 10.92 -9.61 -27.37
C ARG A 54 11.15 -8.29 -28.08
N ASP A 55 12.40 -7.93 -28.35
CA ASP A 55 12.72 -6.65 -29.00
C ASP A 55 12.18 -6.61 -30.45
N GLU A 56 12.30 -7.71 -31.18
CA GLU A 56 11.73 -7.85 -32.53
C GLU A 56 10.19 -7.87 -32.51
N ALA A 57 9.59 -8.54 -31.52
CA ALA A 57 8.15 -8.58 -31.35
C ALA A 57 7.60 -7.20 -30.99
N GLU A 58 8.29 -6.43 -30.14
CA GLU A 58 7.92 -5.07 -29.78
C GLU A 58 8.00 -4.13 -31.00
N ALA A 59 9.07 -4.21 -31.80
CA ALA A 59 9.21 -3.42 -33.02
C ALA A 59 8.09 -3.74 -34.03
N LYS A 60 7.78 -5.02 -34.25
CA LYS A 60 6.68 -5.45 -35.13
C LYS A 60 5.31 -5.06 -34.57
N PHE A 61 5.11 -5.14 -33.26
CA PHE A 61 3.87 -4.73 -32.61
C PHE A 61 3.62 -3.23 -32.77
N LYS A 62 4.66 -2.40 -32.60
CA LYS A 62 4.60 -0.95 -32.85
C LYS A 62 4.23 -0.66 -34.30
N ALA A 63 4.90 -1.30 -35.27
CA ALA A 63 4.65 -1.11 -36.69
C ALA A 63 3.22 -1.55 -37.09
N VAL A 64 2.75 -2.69 -36.60
CA VAL A 64 1.38 -3.20 -36.83
C VAL A 64 0.32 -2.28 -36.23
N THR A 65 0.59 -1.70 -35.07
CA THR A 65 -0.32 -0.73 -34.42
C THR A 65 -0.40 0.56 -35.24
N GLN A 66 0.73 1.07 -35.73
CA GLN A 66 0.79 2.24 -36.60
C GLN A 66 0.02 2.01 -37.92
N ALA A 67 0.20 0.86 -38.56
CA ALA A 67 -0.55 0.53 -39.78
C ALA A 67 -2.06 0.47 -39.52
N TYR A 68 -2.50 -0.10 -38.40
CA TYR A 68 -3.91 -0.15 -38.04
C TYR A 68 -4.49 1.26 -37.78
N GLU A 69 -3.76 2.14 -37.11
CA GLU A 69 -4.23 3.51 -36.85
C GLU A 69 -4.45 4.33 -38.12
N ILE A 70 -3.60 4.12 -39.13
CA ILE A 70 -3.70 4.80 -40.43
C ILE A 70 -4.81 4.18 -41.28
N LEU A 71 -4.87 2.85 -41.36
CA LEU A 71 -5.81 2.13 -42.24
C LEU A 71 -7.23 2.01 -41.66
N ARG A 72 -7.42 2.22 -40.35
CA ARG A 72 -8.74 2.22 -39.70
C ARG A 72 -9.54 3.48 -40.00
N ASP A 73 -8.87 4.62 -40.13
CA ASP A 73 -9.49 5.91 -40.35
C ASP A 73 -9.65 6.14 -41.87
N GLU A 74 -10.87 6.36 -42.34
CA GLU A 74 -11.16 6.49 -43.77
C GLU A 74 -10.45 7.68 -44.40
N ASP A 75 -10.29 8.79 -43.67
CA ASP A 75 -9.64 9.99 -44.17
C ASP A 75 -8.13 9.77 -44.28
N LYS A 76 -7.52 9.14 -43.26
CA LYS A 76 -6.08 8.83 -43.27
C LYS A 76 -5.72 7.75 -44.28
N ARG A 77 -6.60 6.76 -44.48
CA ARG A 77 -6.46 5.73 -45.50
C ARG A 77 -6.47 6.35 -46.90
N GLN A 78 -7.38 7.28 -47.17
CA GLN A 78 -7.41 7.99 -48.46
C GLN A 78 -6.14 8.80 -48.70
N ILE A 79 -5.61 9.48 -47.67
CA ILE A 79 -4.35 10.23 -47.77
C ILE A 79 -3.16 9.29 -48.03
N TYR A 80 -3.12 8.14 -47.35
CA TYR A 80 -2.12 7.11 -47.56
C TYR A 80 -2.19 6.51 -48.96
N ASP A 81 -3.39 6.15 -49.42
CA ASP A 81 -3.63 5.57 -50.74
C ASP A 81 -3.30 6.58 -51.87
N ALA A 82 -3.43 7.88 -51.62
CA ALA A 82 -3.14 8.94 -52.59
C ALA A 82 -1.66 9.36 -52.66
N GLY A 83 -0.88 9.21 -51.59
CA GLY A 83 0.49 9.75 -51.55
C GLY A 83 1.47 9.07 -50.59
N GLY A 84 1.17 7.84 -50.16
CA GLY A 84 2.05 7.01 -49.33
C GLY A 84 2.32 7.61 -47.94
N MET A 85 3.35 7.10 -47.27
CA MET A 85 3.74 7.60 -45.93
C MET A 85 4.22 9.06 -45.95
N ALA A 86 4.72 9.54 -47.09
CA ALA A 86 5.16 10.93 -47.26
C ALA A 86 4.00 11.93 -47.16
N ALA A 87 2.81 11.58 -47.67
CA ALA A 87 1.63 12.44 -47.60
C ALA A 87 1.08 12.60 -46.17
N LEU A 88 1.17 11.55 -45.33
CA LEU A 88 0.80 11.64 -43.91
C LEU A 88 1.76 12.52 -43.09
N ARG A 89 3.03 12.62 -43.50
CA ARG A 89 4.03 13.50 -42.85
C ARG A 89 3.88 14.97 -43.25
N GLY A 90 3.09 15.29 -44.29
CA GLY A 90 2.97 16.63 -44.88
C GLY A 90 1.79 17.51 -44.43
N GLY A 91 1.09 17.18 -43.33
CA GLY A 91 -0.01 17.99 -42.81
C GLY A 91 0.43 19.38 -42.29
N PRO A 92 -0.46 20.39 -42.23
CA PRO A 92 -0.09 21.81 -42.14
C PRO A 92 0.64 22.17 -40.83
N GLY A 93 1.98 22.20 -40.91
CA GLY A 93 2.90 22.63 -39.88
C GLY A 93 4.33 22.33 -40.35
N GLY A 94 5.09 23.37 -40.71
CA GLY A 94 6.37 23.27 -41.42
C GLY A 94 7.48 22.47 -40.70
N PRO A 95 8.65 22.32 -41.38
CA PRO A 95 9.68 21.36 -41.02
C PRO A 95 10.35 21.74 -39.69
N GLY A 96 10.13 20.89 -38.68
CA GLY A 96 10.62 21.10 -37.31
C GLY A 96 9.70 20.58 -36.19
N GLY A 97 8.70 19.75 -36.51
CA GLY A 97 7.88 19.09 -35.49
C GLY A 97 8.66 18.01 -34.73
N PRO A 98 8.47 17.87 -33.40
CA PRO A 98 9.19 16.89 -32.59
C PRO A 98 8.91 15.46 -33.08
N ASP A 99 9.93 14.60 -33.00
CA ASP A 99 9.84 13.19 -33.34
C ASP A 99 8.60 12.55 -32.71
N LEU A 100 7.85 11.78 -33.51
CA LEU A 100 6.63 11.09 -33.08
C LEU A 100 6.88 10.12 -31.90
N GLU A 101 8.13 9.70 -31.68
CA GLU A 101 8.55 8.91 -30.53
C GLU A 101 8.48 9.71 -29.21
N ASP A 102 8.65 11.03 -29.27
CA ASP A 102 8.54 11.94 -28.12
C ASP A 102 7.07 12.28 -27.80
N ILE A 103 6.21 12.34 -28.83
CA ILE A 103 4.75 12.50 -28.68
C ILE A 103 4.12 11.22 -28.09
N LEU A 104 4.59 10.04 -28.48
CA LEU A 104 4.11 8.76 -27.93
C LEU A 104 4.59 8.57 -26.48
N SER A 105 5.83 8.96 -26.18
CA SER A 105 6.38 8.98 -24.82
C SER A 105 5.64 9.97 -23.91
N GLN A 106 5.12 11.07 -24.47
CA GLN A 106 4.30 12.05 -23.75
C GLN A 106 2.84 11.59 -23.58
N MET A 107 2.30 10.77 -24.50
CA MET A 107 0.95 10.21 -24.42
C MET A 107 0.85 8.99 -23.50
N PHE A 108 1.93 8.21 -23.36
CA PHE A 108 2.01 7.07 -22.43
C PHE A 108 2.72 7.38 -21.10
N GLY A 109 3.51 8.47 -21.03
CA GLY A 109 4.40 8.76 -19.89
C GLY A 109 3.95 9.83 -18.89
N PHE A 110 2.91 10.62 -19.17
CA PHE A 110 2.39 11.63 -18.25
C PHE A 110 0.89 11.88 -18.47
N GLY A 111 0.03 11.43 -17.54
CA GLY A 111 -1.34 11.98 -17.45
C GLY A 111 -2.50 11.01 -17.28
N PHE A 112 -2.37 9.97 -16.45
CA PHE A 112 -3.55 9.32 -15.87
C PHE A 112 -4.11 10.21 -14.75
N GLY A 113 -4.78 11.31 -15.10
CA GLY A 113 -5.48 12.15 -14.13
C GLY A 113 -5.59 13.63 -14.49
N GLY A 114 -6.79 14.02 -14.93
CA GLY A 114 -7.34 15.36 -14.66
C GLY A 114 -7.01 16.47 -15.66
N GLY A 115 -7.91 16.72 -16.62
CA GLY A 115 -7.95 17.97 -17.38
C GLY A 115 -8.97 17.94 -18.52
N PRO A 116 -9.80 18.99 -18.72
CA PRO A 116 -11.17 18.86 -19.24
C PRO A 116 -11.26 18.74 -20.77
N GLY A 117 -11.81 17.62 -21.23
CA GLY A 117 -12.05 17.34 -22.64
C GLY A 117 -13.13 18.24 -23.27
N ARG A 118 -12.72 18.99 -24.30
CA ARG A 118 -13.60 19.47 -25.37
C ARG A 118 -13.80 18.32 -26.37
N GLY A 119 -14.72 17.41 -26.07
CA GLY A 119 -15.27 16.46 -27.04
C GLY A 119 -16.60 16.96 -27.62
N PRO A 120 -17.01 16.53 -28.83
CA PRO A 120 -18.29 16.89 -29.42
C PRO A 120 -19.48 16.43 -28.53
N PRO A 121 -20.65 17.10 -28.56
CA PRO A 121 -21.79 16.77 -27.69
C PRO A 121 -22.42 15.43 -28.10
N GLY A 122 -21.84 14.34 -27.63
CA GLY A 122 -22.40 13.00 -27.70
C GLY A 122 -23.68 12.92 -26.86
N GLN A 123 -24.66 12.18 -27.39
CA GLN A 123 -25.93 11.84 -26.76
C GLN A 123 -25.77 11.58 -25.26
N ARG A 124 -26.61 12.22 -24.45
CA ARG A 124 -26.69 12.05 -23.00
C ARG A 124 -26.99 10.58 -22.67
N ARG A 125 -25.96 9.75 -22.52
CA ARG A 125 -26.11 8.47 -21.83
C ARG A 125 -26.67 8.77 -20.44
N PRO A 126 -27.70 8.05 -19.98
CA PRO A 126 -28.16 8.15 -18.61
C PRO A 126 -26.95 8.02 -17.69
N ARG A 127 -26.78 8.97 -16.77
CA ARG A 127 -25.68 8.89 -15.80
C ARG A 127 -25.99 7.70 -14.89
N ARG A 128 -24.97 6.88 -14.61
CA ARG A 128 -25.10 5.82 -13.60
C ARG A 128 -25.05 6.46 -12.21
N GLY A 129 -25.94 6.01 -11.34
CA GLY A 129 -25.91 6.34 -9.92
C GLY A 129 -24.65 5.80 -9.23
N PRO A 130 -24.32 6.32 -8.04
CA PRO A 130 -23.22 5.81 -7.25
C PRO A 130 -23.49 4.36 -6.79
N ASP A 131 -22.42 3.57 -6.75
CA ASP A 131 -22.44 2.23 -6.16
C ASP A 131 -22.41 2.34 -4.61
N GLU A 132 -23.03 1.39 -3.93
CA GLU A 132 -23.05 1.30 -2.46
C GLU A 132 -22.10 0.20 -2.00
N GLU A 133 -21.06 0.55 -1.24
CA GLU A 133 -20.12 -0.42 -0.69
C GLU A 133 -20.54 -0.81 0.73
N GLN A 134 -20.71 -2.11 0.97
CA GLN A 134 -21.06 -2.66 2.27
C GLN A 134 -20.04 -3.73 2.67
N GLU A 135 -19.58 -3.70 3.92
CA GLU A 135 -18.73 -4.76 4.46
C GLU A 135 -19.62 -5.85 5.08
N TYR A 136 -19.33 -7.11 4.76
CA TYR A 136 -20.04 -8.26 5.32
C TYR A 136 -19.05 -9.15 6.06
N THR A 137 -19.22 -9.26 7.38
CA THR A 137 -18.37 -10.11 8.20
C THR A 137 -18.78 -11.58 8.06
N VAL A 138 -17.80 -12.46 7.90
CA VAL A 138 -17.97 -13.89 7.64
C VAL A 138 -17.03 -14.70 8.51
N THR A 139 -17.53 -15.81 9.03
CA THR A 139 -16.70 -16.75 9.80
C THR A 139 -16.02 -17.76 8.86
N LEU A 140 -14.91 -18.34 9.33
CA LEU A 140 -14.18 -19.40 8.61
C LEU A 140 -15.04 -20.62 8.28
N GLU A 141 -15.97 -21.01 9.16
CA GLU A 141 -16.91 -22.11 8.93
C GLU A 141 -17.87 -21.82 7.78
N GLU A 142 -18.35 -20.58 7.69
CA GLU A 142 -19.26 -20.13 6.62
C GLU A 142 -18.53 -20.09 5.28
N LEU A 143 -17.27 -19.67 5.28
CA LEU A 143 -16.41 -19.71 4.09
C LEU A 143 -16.08 -21.14 3.65
N TYR A 144 -15.99 -22.09 4.59
CA TYR A 144 -15.77 -23.49 4.30
C TYR A 144 -17.01 -24.18 3.70
N LYS A 145 -18.18 -24.01 4.33
CA LYS A 145 -19.44 -24.67 3.92
C LYS A 145 -20.15 -23.93 2.78
N GLY A 146 -19.86 -22.63 2.62
CA GLY A 146 -20.64 -21.72 1.79
C GLY A 146 -21.95 -21.37 2.47
N LYS A 147 -22.40 -20.12 2.32
CA LYS A 147 -23.61 -19.63 2.99
C LYS A 147 -24.44 -18.79 2.03
N THR A 148 -25.75 -18.95 2.12
CA THR A 148 -26.69 -18.04 1.47
C THR A 148 -27.32 -17.16 2.54
N VAL A 149 -27.15 -15.84 2.42
CA VAL A 149 -27.56 -14.87 3.44
C VAL A 149 -28.65 -13.99 2.87
N LYS A 150 -29.73 -13.82 3.62
CA LYS A 150 -30.78 -12.84 3.33
C LYS A 150 -30.58 -11.62 4.19
N PHE A 151 -30.56 -10.44 3.59
CA PHE A 151 -30.42 -9.18 4.29
C PHE A 151 -31.43 -8.17 3.75
N SER A 152 -31.90 -7.28 4.62
CA SER A 152 -32.81 -6.21 4.27
C SER A 152 -32.02 -4.94 3.95
N ALA A 153 -32.06 -4.48 2.70
CA ALA A 153 -31.50 -3.20 2.30
C ALA A 153 -32.60 -2.14 2.28
N ASN A 154 -32.33 -0.98 2.88
CA ASN A 154 -33.20 0.20 2.78
C ASN A 154 -32.72 1.04 1.60
N LYS A 155 -33.44 0.99 0.47
CA LYS A 155 -33.06 1.72 -0.72
C LYS A 155 -34.03 2.83 -1.07
N GLN A 156 -33.51 3.88 -1.69
CA GLN A 156 -34.32 4.90 -2.35
C GLN A 156 -34.75 4.37 -3.72
N VAL A 157 -36.06 4.26 -3.93
CA VAL A 157 -36.63 3.93 -5.23
C VAL A 157 -37.26 5.16 -5.85
N VAL A 158 -37.27 5.24 -7.18
CA VAL A 158 -38.04 6.27 -7.89
C VAL A 158 -39.51 6.11 -7.50
N CYS A 159 -40.16 7.22 -7.15
CA CYS A 159 -41.53 7.19 -6.67
C CYS A 159 -42.48 6.61 -7.73
N SER A 160 -42.99 5.40 -7.46
CA SER A 160 -44.04 4.71 -8.25
C SER A 160 -45.19 5.60 -8.75
N GLN A 161 -45.67 6.57 -7.94
CA GLN A 161 -46.82 7.41 -8.31
C GLN A 161 -46.48 8.51 -9.32
N CYS A 162 -45.34 9.19 -9.17
CA CYS A 162 -44.97 10.31 -10.04
C CYS A 162 -43.86 9.98 -11.04
N LYS A 163 -43.34 8.74 -11.01
CA LYS A 163 -42.27 8.23 -11.88
C LYS A 163 -41.07 9.18 -11.95
N GLY A 164 -40.69 9.76 -10.81
CA GLY A 164 -39.55 10.68 -10.72
C GLY A 164 -39.83 12.12 -11.11
N THR A 165 -41.06 12.50 -11.49
CA THR A 165 -41.38 13.92 -11.81
C THR A 165 -41.53 14.80 -10.57
N GLY A 166 -41.97 14.23 -9.44
CA GLY A 166 -42.16 14.95 -8.18
C GLY A 166 -43.50 15.68 -8.03
N ALA A 167 -44.35 15.65 -9.06
CA ALA A 167 -45.66 16.28 -9.08
C ALA A 167 -46.79 15.25 -9.22
N LYS A 168 -48.03 15.73 -9.09
CA LYS A 168 -49.21 14.99 -9.53
C LYS A 168 -49.22 14.87 -11.06
N ASP A 169 -49.90 13.85 -11.57
CA ASP A 169 -49.98 13.59 -13.00
C ASP A 169 -50.47 14.81 -13.78
N LYS A 170 -49.79 15.10 -14.90
CA LYS A 170 -50.13 16.15 -15.89
C LYS A 170 -50.02 17.60 -15.40
N VAL A 171 -49.38 17.87 -14.27
CA VAL A 171 -49.08 19.26 -13.85
C VAL A 171 -47.83 19.77 -14.58
N LYS A 172 -47.93 20.97 -15.17
CA LYS A 172 -46.79 21.62 -15.83
C LYS A 172 -45.77 22.13 -14.78
N PRO A 173 -44.48 21.82 -14.94
CA PRO A 173 -43.44 22.38 -14.07
C PRO A 173 -43.32 23.89 -14.26
N GLN A 174 -43.12 24.63 -13.17
CA GLN A 174 -42.63 26.01 -13.24
C GLN A 174 -41.09 25.96 -13.21
N GLN A 175 -40.43 26.76 -14.04
CA GLN A 175 -38.96 26.82 -14.03
C GLN A 175 -38.47 27.42 -12.71
N CYS A 176 -37.45 26.81 -12.10
CA CYS A 176 -36.89 27.35 -10.86
C CYS A 176 -36.20 28.69 -11.14
N GLU A 177 -36.60 29.75 -10.42
CA GLU A 177 -36.09 31.11 -10.61
C GLU A 177 -34.63 31.25 -10.17
N GLN A 178 -34.23 30.54 -9.11
CA GLN A 178 -32.88 30.66 -8.53
C GLN A 178 -31.80 30.02 -9.41
N CYS A 179 -32.07 28.85 -10.00
CA CYS A 179 -31.13 28.17 -10.89
C CYS A 179 -31.49 28.30 -12.38
N LYS A 180 -32.54 29.05 -12.73
CA LYS A 180 -33.07 29.19 -14.10
C LYS A 180 -33.22 27.86 -14.84
N GLY A 181 -33.70 26.81 -14.17
CA GLY A 181 -33.84 25.48 -14.79
C GLY A 181 -32.57 24.62 -14.84
N HIS A 182 -31.40 25.14 -14.44
CA HIS A 182 -30.13 24.40 -14.49
C HIS A 182 -29.95 23.39 -13.34
N GLY A 183 -30.77 23.44 -12.28
CA GLY A 183 -30.72 22.52 -11.13
C GLY A 183 -29.55 22.76 -10.16
N VAL A 184 -28.56 23.55 -10.54
CA VAL A 184 -27.36 23.86 -9.74
C VAL A 184 -27.11 25.37 -9.70
N VAL A 185 -26.42 25.83 -8.65
CA VAL A 185 -26.02 27.23 -8.41
C VAL A 185 -24.54 27.28 -8.02
N GLU A 186 -23.83 28.34 -8.41
CA GLU A 186 -22.42 28.53 -8.03
C GLU A 186 -22.34 29.08 -6.60
N GLY A 187 -21.71 28.33 -5.69
CA GLY A 187 -21.40 28.74 -4.32
C GLY A 187 -19.91 29.02 -4.13
N LEU A 188 -19.56 29.90 -3.18
CA LEU A 188 -18.17 30.16 -2.80
C LEU A 188 -17.81 29.36 -1.55
N ARG A 189 -16.80 28.48 -1.63
CA ARG A 189 -16.27 27.71 -0.50
C ARG A 189 -14.88 28.18 -0.12
N GLN A 190 -14.67 28.50 1.16
CA GLN A 190 -13.36 28.86 1.69
C GLN A 190 -12.54 27.60 1.96
N VAL A 191 -11.53 27.35 1.14
CA VAL A 191 -10.63 26.17 1.22
C VAL A 191 -9.36 26.44 2.04
N GLY A 192 -9.14 27.69 2.45
CA GLY A 192 -8.07 28.08 3.36
C GLY A 192 -8.13 29.55 3.74
N PRO A 193 -7.25 30.02 4.64
CA PRO A 193 -7.20 31.44 5.01
C PRO A 193 -6.94 32.30 3.77
N GLY A 194 -7.96 33.09 3.37
CA GLY A 194 -7.89 33.97 2.20
C GLY A 194 -8.10 33.31 0.83
N LEU A 195 -8.37 32.00 0.74
CA LEU A 195 -8.61 31.31 -0.54
C LEU A 195 -10.09 30.87 -0.67
N LEU A 196 -10.84 31.53 -1.57
CA LEU A 196 -12.21 31.18 -1.93
C LEU A 196 -12.20 30.46 -3.29
N THR A 197 -12.79 29.26 -3.36
CA THR A 197 -13.03 28.54 -4.61
C THR A 197 -14.52 28.58 -4.98
N ARG A 198 -14.82 28.56 -6.28
CA ARG A 198 -16.20 28.40 -6.77
C ARG A 198 -16.53 26.90 -6.84
N GLU A 199 -17.60 26.50 -6.17
CA GLU A 199 -18.13 25.13 -6.15
C GLU A 199 -19.55 25.12 -6.72
N VAL A 200 -19.89 24.12 -7.51
CA VAL A 200 -21.24 23.96 -8.07
C VAL A 200 -22.08 23.18 -7.07
N LEU A 201 -23.04 23.83 -6.43
CA LEU A 201 -23.93 23.22 -5.44
C LEU A 201 -25.31 22.94 -6.06
N PRO A 202 -26.01 21.86 -5.63
CA PRO A 202 -27.40 21.66 -6.01
C PRO A 202 -28.25 22.83 -5.51
N CYS A 203 -29.16 23.34 -6.35
CA CYS A 203 -30.02 24.46 -5.98
C CYS A 203 -30.97 24.07 -4.84
N ASP A 204 -30.96 24.81 -3.71
CA ASP A 204 -31.81 24.51 -2.55
C ASP A 204 -33.31 24.59 -2.84
N HIS A 205 -33.72 25.52 -3.72
CA HIS A 205 -35.12 25.73 -4.06
C HIS A 205 -35.74 24.59 -4.88
N CYS A 206 -35.01 24.04 -5.86
CA CYS A 206 -35.50 22.94 -6.71
C CYS A 206 -34.86 21.58 -6.40
N LYS A 207 -33.90 21.51 -5.47
CA LYS A 207 -33.16 20.31 -5.07
C LYS A 207 -32.64 19.51 -6.27
N GLY A 208 -32.03 20.21 -7.23
CA GLY A 208 -31.47 19.58 -8.43
C GLY A 208 -32.46 19.24 -9.53
N SER A 209 -33.77 19.48 -9.37
CA SER A 209 -34.76 19.14 -10.40
C SER A 209 -34.89 20.17 -11.53
N GLY A 210 -34.38 21.39 -11.33
CA GLY A 210 -34.54 22.53 -12.25
C GLY A 210 -35.97 23.10 -12.31
N ASN A 211 -36.94 22.36 -11.80
CA ASN A 211 -38.36 22.69 -11.84
C ASN A 211 -38.93 22.79 -10.43
N PHE A 212 -39.93 23.65 -10.27
CA PHE A 212 -40.62 23.86 -9.01
C PHE A 212 -42.11 23.60 -9.19
N TYR A 213 -42.69 22.94 -8.19
CA TYR A 213 -44.12 22.70 -8.11
C TYR A 213 -44.67 23.32 -6.82
N LYS A 214 -45.82 24.01 -6.96
CA LYS A 214 -46.58 24.55 -5.82
C LYS A 214 -46.95 23.41 -4.88
N GLU A 215 -47.05 23.72 -3.59
CA GLU A 215 -47.24 22.69 -2.55
C GLU A 215 -48.46 21.79 -2.78
N LYS A 216 -49.55 22.37 -3.30
CA LYS A 216 -50.78 21.66 -3.67
C LYS A 216 -50.60 20.65 -4.80
N ASP A 217 -49.59 20.85 -5.65
CA ASP A 217 -49.34 20.08 -6.87
C ASP A 217 -48.21 19.06 -6.71
N ARG A 218 -47.54 19.06 -5.56
CA ARG A 218 -46.54 18.06 -5.21
C ARG A 218 -47.17 16.68 -5.11
N CYS A 219 -46.43 15.66 -5.50
CA CYS A 219 -46.84 14.27 -5.32
C CYS A 219 -47.07 13.98 -3.82
N LYS A 220 -48.19 13.33 -3.48
CA LYS A 220 -48.56 13.04 -2.09
C LYS A 220 -47.60 12.04 -1.42
N LYS A 221 -47.14 11.02 -2.16
CA LYS A 221 -46.26 9.95 -1.63
C LYS A 221 -44.84 10.45 -1.35
N CYS A 222 -44.19 11.13 -2.31
CA CYS A 222 -42.82 11.61 -2.15
C CYS A 222 -42.72 13.06 -1.66
N LYS A 223 -43.83 13.79 -1.51
CA LYS A 223 -43.90 15.21 -1.12
C LYS A 223 -42.94 16.11 -1.93
N GLY A 224 -42.82 15.84 -3.23
CA GLY A 224 -41.90 16.57 -4.13
C GLY A 224 -40.45 16.07 -4.17
N LYS A 225 -40.05 15.07 -3.36
CA LYS A 225 -38.68 14.53 -3.33
C LYS A 225 -38.30 13.62 -4.51
N ARG A 226 -39.27 13.19 -5.32
CA ARG A 226 -39.11 12.29 -6.49
C ARG A 226 -38.71 10.84 -6.16
N THR A 227 -38.14 10.57 -4.99
CA THR A 227 -37.82 9.23 -4.48
C THR A 227 -38.65 8.87 -3.23
N THR A 228 -38.74 7.59 -2.92
CA THR A 228 -39.34 7.02 -1.70
C THR A 228 -38.43 5.94 -1.14
N GLN A 229 -38.36 5.79 0.18
CA GLN A 229 -37.61 4.70 0.80
C GLN A 229 -38.45 3.41 0.78
N GLU A 230 -37.82 2.31 0.39
CA GLU A 230 -38.40 0.97 0.36
C GLU A 230 -37.38 -0.04 0.91
N THR A 231 -37.84 -0.91 1.81
CA THR A 231 -37.02 -1.99 2.37
C THR A 231 -37.21 -3.22 1.50
N LYS A 232 -36.13 -3.69 0.86
CA LYS A 232 -36.13 -4.90 0.03
C LYS A 232 -35.23 -5.96 0.67
N VAL A 233 -35.75 -7.18 0.77
CA VAL A 233 -34.95 -8.33 1.19
C VAL A 233 -34.19 -8.84 -0.04
N LEU A 234 -32.86 -8.84 0.06
CA LEU A 234 -31.94 -9.30 -0.95
C LEU A 234 -31.22 -10.55 -0.44
N GLU A 235 -30.80 -11.40 -1.35
CA GLU A 235 -30.13 -12.67 -1.06
C GLU A 235 -28.77 -12.69 -1.73
N ILE A 236 -27.73 -13.01 -0.96
CA ILE A 236 -26.35 -13.15 -1.44
C ILE A 236 -25.91 -14.57 -1.20
N TYR A 237 -25.34 -15.18 -2.24
CA TYR A 237 -24.64 -16.44 -2.13
C TYR A 237 -23.14 -16.19 -1.97
N ILE A 238 -22.57 -16.66 -0.87
CA ILE A 238 -21.14 -16.61 -0.58
C ILE A 238 -20.55 -17.97 -1.00
N PRO A 239 -19.74 -18.02 -2.08
CA PRO A 239 -19.18 -19.26 -2.55
C PRO A 239 -18.15 -19.80 -1.55
N ARG A 240 -18.03 -21.13 -1.52
CA ARG A 240 -17.03 -21.84 -0.72
C ARG A 240 -15.63 -21.40 -1.12
N GLY A 241 -14.75 -21.26 -0.13
CA GLY A 241 -13.35 -20.90 -0.38
C GLY A 241 -13.13 -19.43 -0.73
N SER A 242 -14.15 -18.57 -0.61
CA SER A 242 -13.99 -17.12 -0.81
C SER A 242 -12.87 -16.57 0.07
N LEU A 243 -12.13 -15.60 -0.44
CA LEU A 243 -10.98 -14.99 0.25
C LEU A 243 -11.38 -13.68 0.95
N GLN A 244 -10.55 -13.26 1.90
CA GLN A 244 -10.62 -11.93 2.49
C GLN A 244 -10.61 -10.85 1.38
N GLY A 245 -11.59 -9.94 1.43
CA GLY A 245 -11.72 -8.86 0.45
C GLY A 245 -12.37 -9.26 -0.88
N ASP A 246 -12.83 -10.51 -1.03
CA ASP A 246 -13.63 -10.90 -2.21
C ASP A 246 -14.89 -10.01 -2.30
N ARG A 247 -15.18 -9.54 -3.52
CA ARG A 247 -16.29 -8.62 -3.80
C ARG A 247 -17.46 -9.37 -4.43
N ILE A 248 -18.64 -9.29 -3.81
CA ILE A 248 -19.89 -9.82 -4.37
C ILE A 248 -20.77 -8.64 -4.79
N VAL A 249 -21.15 -8.61 -6.08
CA VAL A 249 -21.85 -7.48 -6.69
C VAL A 249 -23.31 -7.85 -6.92
N LEU A 250 -24.23 -7.04 -6.38
CA LEU A 250 -25.65 -7.06 -6.71
C LEU A 250 -25.97 -5.93 -7.69
N GLU A 251 -26.08 -6.29 -8.96
CA GLU A 251 -26.25 -5.33 -10.06
C GLU A 251 -27.57 -4.53 -9.94
N GLY A 252 -27.48 -3.21 -10.01
CA GLY A 252 -28.66 -2.33 -10.05
C GLY A 252 -29.52 -2.28 -8.77
N GLU A 253 -29.04 -2.84 -7.66
CA GLU A 253 -29.78 -2.86 -6.39
C GLU A 253 -29.54 -1.64 -5.50
N ALA A 254 -28.59 -0.75 -5.84
CA ALA A 254 -28.31 0.47 -5.08
C ALA A 254 -29.44 1.52 -5.20
N ASP A 255 -29.22 2.67 -4.55
CA ASP A 255 -30.15 3.80 -4.58
C ASP A 255 -30.47 4.27 -6.01
N GLN A 256 -31.76 4.41 -6.29
CA GLN A 256 -32.26 4.93 -7.57
C GLN A 256 -32.42 6.45 -7.51
N PHE A 257 -31.85 7.11 -8.50
CA PHE A 257 -32.03 8.54 -8.72
C PHE A 257 -32.88 8.77 -9.97
N PRO A 258 -33.75 9.80 -9.98
CA PRO A 258 -34.45 10.21 -11.20
C PRO A 258 -33.45 10.48 -12.33
N ASP A 259 -33.79 10.04 -13.54
CA ASP A 259 -33.00 10.25 -14.77
C ASP A 259 -31.61 9.57 -14.79
N GLN A 260 -31.40 8.59 -13.91
CA GLN A 260 -30.16 7.82 -13.78
C GLN A 260 -30.44 6.31 -13.72
N THR A 261 -29.50 5.50 -14.21
CA THR A 261 -29.52 4.04 -13.98
C THR A 261 -28.97 3.76 -12.58
N PRO A 262 -29.57 2.86 -11.79
CA PRO A 262 -29.04 2.55 -10.46
C PRO A 262 -27.60 2.03 -10.53
N GLY A 263 -26.84 2.30 -9.48
CA GLY A 263 -25.56 1.66 -9.23
C GLY A 263 -25.74 0.24 -8.66
N ASP A 264 -24.64 -0.40 -8.30
CA ASP A 264 -24.63 -1.72 -7.70
C ASP A 264 -24.41 -1.65 -6.19
N ILE A 265 -24.89 -2.66 -5.47
CA ILE A 265 -24.45 -2.88 -4.09
C ILE A 265 -23.26 -3.84 -4.14
N VAL A 266 -22.11 -3.42 -3.62
CA VAL A 266 -20.88 -4.20 -3.63
C VAL A 266 -20.54 -4.61 -2.20
N PHE A 267 -20.65 -5.91 -1.94
CA PHE A 267 -20.28 -6.52 -0.67
C PHE A 267 -18.81 -6.87 -0.68
N THR A 268 -18.05 -6.35 0.28
CA THR A 268 -16.68 -6.76 0.53
C THR A 268 -16.67 -7.71 1.72
N LEU A 269 -16.20 -8.94 1.52
CA LEU A 269 -16.14 -9.94 2.59
C LEU A 269 -15.00 -9.63 3.56
N VAL A 270 -15.31 -9.69 4.85
CA VAL A 270 -14.36 -9.51 5.96
C VAL A 270 -14.39 -10.76 6.85
N GLU A 271 -13.34 -11.57 6.75
CA GLU A 271 -13.06 -12.77 7.53
C GLU A 271 -12.81 -12.41 9.00
N GLU A 272 -13.61 -13.01 9.87
CA GLU A 272 -13.44 -12.91 11.32
C GLU A 272 -12.30 -13.83 11.79
N PRO A 273 -11.41 -13.37 12.69
CA PRO A 273 -10.40 -14.23 13.29
C PRO A 273 -11.03 -15.42 14.02
N HIS A 274 -10.47 -16.61 13.84
CA HIS A 274 -10.93 -17.84 14.51
C HIS A 274 -9.97 -18.26 15.62
N ASP A 275 -10.51 -18.80 16.72
CA ASP A 275 -9.72 -19.13 17.92
C ASP A 275 -8.72 -20.28 17.70
N VAL A 276 -9.09 -21.26 16.87
CA VAL A 276 -8.30 -22.48 16.65
C VAL A 276 -7.49 -22.45 15.35
N PHE A 277 -7.99 -21.77 14.31
CA PHE A 277 -7.49 -21.88 12.96
C PHE A 277 -7.01 -20.52 12.47
N SER A 278 -5.85 -20.51 11.84
CA SER A 278 -5.34 -19.36 11.09
C SER A 278 -5.25 -19.73 9.62
N ARG A 279 -5.86 -18.92 8.77
CA ARG A 279 -5.91 -19.19 7.32
C ARG A 279 -4.75 -18.51 6.61
N VAL A 280 -4.07 -19.27 5.75
CA VAL A 280 -3.05 -18.76 4.83
C VAL A 280 -3.40 -19.22 3.42
N GLY A 281 -4.16 -18.38 2.70
CA GLY A 281 -4.64 -18.70 1.36
C GLY A 281 -5.66 -19.85 1.37
N ALA A 282 -5.30 -21.00 0.78
CA ALA A 282 -6.11 -22.21 0.80
C ALA A 282 -5.76 -23.14 1.98
N ASP A 283 -4.62 -22.91 2.64
CA ASP A 283 -4.14 -23.75 3.73
C ASP A 283 -4.62 -23.21 5.08
N LEU A 284 -4.75 -24.11 6.04
CA LEU A 284 -5.07 -23.79 7.43
C LEU A 284 -3.89 -24.14 8.32
N SER A 285 -3.67 -23.36 9.37
CA SER A 285 -2.79 -23.72 10.46
C SER A 285 -3.53 -23.72 11.79
N ALA A 286 -3.17 -24.66 12.68
CA ALA A 286 -3.72 -24.74 14.02
C ALA A 286 -2.67 -25.20 15.01
N GLU A 287 -2.86 -24.86 16.28
CA GLU A 287 -2.00 -25.32 17.36
C GLU A 287 -2.40 -26.74 17.78
N LEU A 288 -1.41 -27.63 17.83
CA LEU A 288 -1.54 -28.99 18.30
C LEU A 288 -0.93 -29.10 19.70
N LYS A 289 -1.79 -29.11 20.71
CA LYS A 289 -1.40 -29.28 22.11
C LYS A 289 -1.18 -30.76 22.43
N VAL A 290 0.05 -31.08 22.79
CA VAL A 290 0.51 -32.45 23.06
C VAL A 290 1.22 -32.47 24.41
N THR A 291 0.95 -33.45 25.24
CA THR A 291 1.68 -33.59 26.52
C THR A 291 3.09 -34.12 26.27
N LEU A 292 4.04 -33.84 27.17
CA LEU A 292 5.41 -34.38 27.04
C LEU A 292 5.43 -35.93 26.88
N GLY A 293 4.53 -36.64 27.57
CA GLY A 293 4.40 -38.09 27.45
C GLY A 293 3.95 -38.54 26.06
N GLU A 294 2.95 -37.88 25.49
CA GLU A 294 2.48 -38.13 24.11
C GLU A 294 3.54 -37.76 23.06
N ALA A 295 4.31 -36.69 23.32
CA ALA A 295 5.35 -36.24 22.41
C ALA A 295 6.52 -37.23 22.32
N LEU A 296 6.85 -37.93 23.41
CA LEU A 296 7.90 -38.96 23.46
C LEU A 296 7.38 -40.36 23.09
N GLY A 297 6.20 -40.72 23.60
CA GLY A 297 5.63 -42.07 23.53
C GLY A 297 4.71 -42.31 22.33
N GLY A 298 4.40 -41.29 21.54
CA GLY A 298 3.38 -41.36 20.49
C GLY A 298 1.96 -41.28 21.06
N PHE A 299 0.98 -41.07 20.19
CA PHE A 299 -0.42 -40.94 20.57
C PHE A 299 -1.36 -41.35 19.43
N SER A 300 -2.58 -41.74 19.77
CA SER A 300 -3.65 -41.99 18.79
C SER A 300 -4.96 -41.44 19.35
N ARG A 301 -5.33 -40.24 18.95
CA ARG A 301 -6.56 -39.58 19.43
C ARG A 301 -7.08 -38.57 18.42
N THR A 302 -8.34 -38.17 18.63
CA THR A 302 -8.90 -36.99 17.96
C THR A 302 -8.24 -35.75 18.53
N VAL A 303 -7.58 -35.00 17.65
CA VAL A 303 -6.73 -33.88 18.04
C VAL A 303 -7.52 -32.57 18.07
N LEU A 304 -8.40 -32.38 17.09
CA LEU A 304 -9.16 -31.15 16.91
C LEU A 304 -10.46 -31.39 16.15
N THR A 305 -11.39 -30.47 16.29
CA THR A 305 -12.64 -30.42 15.51
C THR A 305 -12.43 -29.49 14.31
N HIS A 306 -12.71 -29.97 13.11
CA HIS A 306 -12.64 -29.20 11.86
C HIS A 306 -13.84 -28.24 11.73
N LEU A 307 -13.76 -27.29 10.80
CA LEU A 307 -14.79 -26.31 10.44
C LEU A 307 -16.13 -26.94 10.00
N ASP A 308 -16.12 -28.20 9.58
CA ASP A 308 -17.34 -28.96 9.26
C ASP A 308 -17.96 -29.69 10.45
N GLY A 309 -17.32 -29.66 11.62
CA GLY A 309 -17.73 -30.36 12.83
C GLY A 309 -17.20 -31.79 12.95
N ARG A 310 -16.42 -32.30 11.97
CA ARG A 310 -15.76 -33.61 12.07
C ARG A 310 -14.52 -33.51 12.94
N GLY A 311 -14.22 -34.57 13.70
CA GLY A 311 -12.98 -34.68 14.47
C GLY A 311 -11.85 -35.24 13.60
N ILE A 312 -10.68 -34.62 13.63
CA ILE A 312 -9.48 -35.14 12.95
C ILE A 312 -8.75 -36.08 13.91
N HIS A 313 -8.72 -37.37 13.56
CA HIS A 313 -7.94 -38.37 14.27
C HIS A 313 -6.53 -38.45 13.71
N ILE A 314 -5.53 -38.38 14.57
CA ILE A 314 -4.13 -38.52 14.20
C ILE A 314 -3.52 -39.64 15.03
N THR A 315 -2.83 -40.54 14.33
CA THR A 315 -2.04 -41.62 14.92
C THR A 315 -0.57 -41.34 14.65
N ARG A 316 0.22 -41.27 15.73
CA ARG A 316 1.67 -41.12 15.70
C ARG A 316 2.28 -42.36 16.35
N GLU A 317 3.12 -43.06 15.60
CA GLU A 317 3.77 -44.29 16.09
C GLU A 317 4.75 -44.01 17.23
N GLN A 318 4.89 -45.00 18.13
CA GLN A 318 5.80 -44.92 19.27
C GLN A 318 7.25 -44.88 18.77
N GLY A 319 8.07 -44.01 19.36
CA GLY A 319 9.48 -43.82 18.98
C GLY A 319 9.74 -42.63 18.05
N HIS A 320 8.71 -42.05 17.43
CA HIS A 320 8.83 -40.81 16.66
C HIS A 320 8.59 -39.57 17.54
N VAL A 321 9.67 -39.10 18.17
CA VAL A 321 9.63 -37.93 19.07
C VAL A 321 9.15 -36.68 18.32
N LEU A 322 8.15 -35.99 18.90
CA LEU A 322 7.66 -34.69 18.46
C LEU A 322 8.34 -33.58 19.27
N ARG A 323 8.87 -32.56 18.60
CA ARG A 323 9.55 -31.43 19.25
C ARG A 323 8.63 -30.20 19.28
N PRO A 324 8.84 -29.26 20.23
CA PRO A 324 8.11 -27.99 20.20
C PRO A 324 8.40 -27.25 18.90
N GLY A 325 7.34 -26.80 18.22
CA GLY A 325 7.43 -26.11 16.93
C GLY A 325 7.50 -27.01 15.70
N ASP A 326 7.56 -28.34 15.85
CA ASP A 326 7.44 -29.26 14.71
C ASP A 326 6.07 -29.09 14.04
N VAL A 327 6.05 -29.17 12.71
CA VAL A 327 4.82 -28.97 11.93
C VAL A 327 4.37 -30.30 11.30
N LEU A 328 3.14 -30.71 11.59
CA LEU A 328 2.50 -31.89 10.98
C LEU A 328 1.55 -31.44 9.87
N LYS A 329 1.76 -31.96 8.67
CA LYS A 329 0.90 -31.69 7.53
C LYS A 329 -0.18 -32.78 7.41
N VAL A 330 -1.44 -32.38 7.43
CA VAL A 330 -2.60 -33.24 7.14
C VAL A 330 -3.14 -32.84 5.76
N PRO A 331 -2.90 -33.66 4.72
CA PRO A 331 -3.25 -33.31 3.36
C PRO A 331 -4.77 -33.27 3.14
N GLY A 332 -5.26 -32.30 2.38
CA GLY A 332 -6.68 -32.21 1.98
C GLY A 332 -7.65 -31.76 3.07
N GLU A 333 -7.17 -31.36 4.24
CA GLU A 333 -7.97 -30.84 5.36
C GLU A 333 -7.86 -29.31 5.51
N GLY A 334 -7.44 -28.59 4.47
CA GLY A 334 -7.45 -27.12 4.41
C GLY A 334 -8.78 -26.54 3.87
N MET A 335 -8.76 -25.29 3.42
CA MET A 335 -9.92 -24.62 2.83
C MET A 335 -10.22 -25.13 1.42
N PRO A 336 -11.50 -25.20 1.01
CA PRO A 336 -11.86 -25.52 -0.37
C PRO A 336 -11.36 -24.45 -1.33
N LEU A 337 -10.92 -24.86 -2.52
CA LEU A 337 -10.54 -23.95 -3.59
C LEU A 337 -11.80 -23.37 -4.26
N LYS A 338 -11.75 -22.09 -4.63
CA LYS A 338 -12.86 -21.39 -5.31
C LYS A 338 -13.26 -22.04 -6.65
N ARG A 339 -12.33 -22.78 -7.27
CA ARG A 339 -12.53 -23.53 -8.51
C ARG A 339 -12.16 -24.99 -8.26
N GLY A 340 -13.14 -25.88 -8.28
CA GLY A 340 -12.97 -27.32 -8.06
C GLY A 340 -13.50 -27.79 -6.71
N ASP A 341 -13.34 -29.09 -6.45
CA ASP A 341 -13.69 -29.75 -5.19
C ASP A 341 -12.45 -30.08 -4.34
N GLU A 342 -11.28 -29.70 -4.83
CA GLU A 342 -10.01 -29.85 -4.12
C GLU A 342 -9.93 -28.87 -2.94
N LYS A 343 -9.25 -29.34 -1.89
CA LYS A 343 -9.01 -28.58 -0.66
C LYS A 343 -7.52 -28.37 -0.49
N GLY A 344 -7.16 -27.29 0.20
CA GLY A 344 -5.79 -27.09 0.67
C GLY A 344 -5.42 -28.07 1.79
N ASP A 345 -4.32 -27.79 2.47
CA ASP A 345 -3.77 -28.63 3.51
C ASP A 345 -3.89 -27.99 4.90
N LEU A 346 -3.88 -28.83 5.95
CA LEU A 346 -3.88 -28.38 7.35
C LEU A 346 -2.49 -28.60 7.96
N TYR A 347 -1.92 -27.55 8.55
CA TYR A 347 -0.62 -27.55 9.22
C TYR A 347 -0.81 -27.42 10.73
N LEU A 348 -0.42 -28.46 11.45
CA LEU A 348 -0.51 -28.51 12.90
C LEU A 348 0.84 -28.22 13.53
N ILE A 349 0.92 -27.11 14.27
CA ILE A 349 2.14 -26.69 14.95
C ILE A 349 2.13 -27.31 16.35
N ALA A 350 3.10 -28.17 16.63
CA ALA A 350 3.17 -28.88 17.91
C ALA A 350 3.61 -27.95 19.05
N THR A 351 2.72 -27.75 20.02
CA THR A 351 3.04 -27.10 21.30
C THR A 351 3.05 -28.16 22.39
N ILE A 352 4.20 -28.34 23.04
CA ILE A 352 4.36 -29.34 24.10
C ILE A 352 4.01 -28.73 25.45
N GLU A 353 3.01 -29.29 26.11
CA GLU A 353 2.66 -28.95 27.47
C GLU A 353 3.52 -29.76 28.43
N PHE A 354 4.35 -29.05 29.19
CA PHE A 354 5.19 -29.64 30.22
C PHE A 354 4.40 -29.87 31.52
N PRO A 355 4.77 -30.90 32.29
CA PRO A 355 4.21 -31.14 33.61
C PRO A 355 4.43 -29.94 34.55
N LYS A 356 3.51 -29.72 35.50
CA LYS A 356 3.65 -28.68 36.52
C LYS A 356 4.84 -28.96 37.45
N ASP A 357 5.40 -27.89 38.00
CA ASP A 357 6.46 -27.97 39.00
C ASP A 357 6.01 -28.79 40.22
N GLY A 358 6.89 -29.69 40.67
CA GLY A 358 6.59 -30.60 41.78
C GLY A 358 5.69 -31.80 41.42
N TRP A 359 5.50 -32.13 40.12
CA TRP A 359 4.87 -33.40 39.73
C TRP A 359 5.58 -34.59 40.36
N LEU A 360 6.93 -34.61 40.30
CA LEU A 360 7.75 -35.69 40.84
C LEU A 360 8.21 -35.33 42.25
N GLN A 361 7.94 -36.20 43.22
CA GLN A 361 8.24 -35.95 44.64
C GLN A 361 9.19 -36.99 45.24
N LYS A 362 9.35 -38.16 44.61
CA LYS A 362 10.20 -39.25 45.11
C LYS A 362 11.50 -39.35 44.33
N GLU A 363 12.61 -39.48 45.05
CA GLU A 363 13.97 -39.60 44.50
C GLU A 363 14.12 -40.79 43.53
N ALA A 364 13.45 -41.91 43.81
CA ALA A 364 13.43 -43.07 42.92
C ALA A 364 12.79 -42.81 41.54
N GLU A 365 11.81 -41.90 41.47
CA GLU A 365 11.14 -41.54 40.22
C GLU A 365 12.04 -40.63 39.36
N PHE A 366 12.86 -39.79 40.00
CA PHE A 366 13.89 -38.98 39.33
C PHE A 366 15.02 -39.84 38.74
N GLU A 367 15.50 -40.85 39.47
CA GLU A 367 16.49 -41.79 38.95
C GLU A 367 15.96 -42.59 37.74
N ALA A 368 14.70 -43.02 37.80
CA ALA A 368 14.06 -43.70 36.68
C ALA A 368 13.94 -42.81 35.44
N LEU A 369 13.58 -41.53 35.62
CA LEU A 369 13.51 -40.55 34.53
C LEU A 369 14.90 -40.28 33.92
N SER A 370 15.92 -40.11 34.76
CA SER A 370 17.31 -39.88 34.34
C SER A 370 17.89 -41.04 33.53
N LYS A 371 17.46 -42.28 33.81
CA LYS A 371 17.83 -43.47 33.02
C LYS A 371 17.14 -43.53 31.66
N LEU A 372 15.96 -42.91 31.50
CA LEU A 372 15.16 -42.95 30.27
C LEU A 372 15.50 -41.79 29.31
N LEU A 373 15.93 -40.65 29.84
CA LEU A 373 16.28 -39.46 29.06
C LEU A 373 17.78 -39.41 28.73
N PRO A 374 18.19 -38.72 27.65
CA PRO A 374 19.60 -38.52 27.37
C PRO A 374 20.29 -37.79 28.54
N GLY A 375 21.49 -38.27 28.89
CA GLY A 375 22.27 -37.72 29.98
C GLY A 375 22.66 -36.25 29.77
N PRO A 376 23.05 -35.55 30.86
CA PRO A 376 23.43 -34.15 30.78
C PRO A 376 24.64 -33.96 29.83
N PRO A 377 24.71 -32.81 29.13
CA PRO A 377 25.88 -32.49 28.31
C PRO A 377 27.15 -32.46 29.19
N PRO A 378 28.34 -32.72 28.61
CA PRO A 378 29.58 -32.68 29.36
C PRO A 378 29.77 -31.30 30.01
N PRO A 379 30.23 -31.24 31.27
CA PRO A 379 30.43 -29.98 31.96
C PRO A 379 31.46 -29.12 31.22
N ILE A 380 31.15 -27.84 31.05
CA ILE A 380 32.06 -26.87 30.43
C ILE A 380 33.18 -26.57 31.42
N THR A 381 34.43 -26.86 31.05
CA THR A 381 35.60 -26.56 31.89
C THR A 381 36.01 -25.10 31.71
N ALA A 382 35.98 -24.32 32.80
CA ALA A 382 36.52 -22.96 32.86
C ALA A 382 37.55 -22.87 34.00
N GLU A 383 38.56 -22.00 33.86
CA GLU A 383 39.63 -21.82 34.85
C GLU A 383 39.12 -21.16 36.15
N GLU A 384 38.08 -20.35 36.05
CA GLU A 384 37.42 -19.66 37.16
C GLU A 384 35.90 -19.83 37.00
N VAL A 385 35.23 -20.31 38.05
CA VAL A 385 33.77 -20.55 38.06
C VAL A 385 33.17 -19.70 39.17
N ASP A 386 32.42 -18.67 38.80
CA ASP A 386 31.68 -17.84 39.73
C ASP A 386 30.29 -18.45 40.00
N GLU A 387 29.95 -18.64 41.27
CA GLU A 387 28.58 -18.98 41.67
C GLU A 387 27.70 -17.75 41.57
N VAL A 388 26.77 -17.77 40.61
CA VAL A 388 25.82 -16.68 40.37
C VAL A 388 24.42 -17.05 40.87
N HIS A 389 23.80 -16.13 41.60
CA HIS A 389 22.38 -16.21 41.92
C HIS A 389 21.55 -15.87 40.67
N TYR A 390 20.56 -16.68 40.35
CA TYR A 390 19.59 -16.41 39.29
C TYR A 390 18.19 -16.22 39.88
N GLU A 391 17.35 -15.46 39.18
CA GLU A 391 15.96 -15.23 39.54
C GLU A 391 15.07 -16.03 38.56
N ASP A 392 14.18 -16.87 39.10
CA ASP A 392 13.18 -17.58 38.30
C ASP A 392 12.08 -16.64 37.80
N GLY A 393 11.62 -16.84 36.56
CA GLY A 393 10.50 -16.08 36.00
C GLY A 393 10.83 -14.65 35.57
N ALA A 394 12.10 -14.33 35.31
CA ALA A 394 12.49 -13.03 34.75
C ALA A 394 11.77 -12.75 33.42
N ASP A 395 11.08 -11.60 33.35
CA ASP A 395 10.38 -11.17 32.15
C ASP A 395 11.36 -10.60 31.12
N LEU A 396 11.39 -11.21 29.94
CA LEU A 396 12.22 -10.77 28.82
C LEU A 396 11.87 -9.34 28.36
N GLU A 397 10.67 -8.83 28.65
CA GLU A 397 10.27 -7.45 28.38
C GLU A 397 10.96 -6.43 29.32
N GLU A 398 11.40 -6.85 30.51
CA GLU A 398 12.17 -6.02 31.44
C GLU A 398 13.64 -5.87 30.98
N MET A 399 14.09 -6.72 30.06
CA MET A 399 15.35 -6.54 29.36
C MET A 399 15.21 -5.34 28.40
N VAL A 400 15.42 -4.14 28.95
CA VAL A 400 15.34 -2.88 28.20
C VAL A 400 16.36 -2.91 27.07
N SER A 401 15.90 -3.30 25.89
CA SER A 401 16.65 -3.17 24.65
C SER A 401 17.22 -1.75 24.58
N ALA A 402 18.54 -1.64 24.49
CA ALA A 402 19.19 -0.35 24.27
C ALA A 402 18.49 0.32 23.09
N LYS A 403 17.79 1.43 23.33
CA LYS A 403 17.00 2.13 22.31
C LYS A 403 17.85 2.28 21.04
N GLN A 404 17.30 1.87 19.90
CA GLN A 404 17.93 2.00 18.59
C GLN A 404 18.52 3.41 18.47
N HIS A 405 19.81 3.49 18.13
CA HIS A 405 20.54 4.75 17.98
C HIS A 405 19.77 5.68 17.03
N VAL A 406 19.14 6.73 17.57
CA VAL A 406 18.40 7.70 16.77
C VAL A 406 19.42 8.54 15.98
N PRO A 407 19.44 8.48 14.63
CA PRO A 407 20.42 9.25 13.86
C PRO A 407 20.21 10.75 14.10
N ILE A 408 21.27 11.45 14.52
CA ILE A 408 21.21 12.89 14.80
C ILE A 408 21.02 13.65 13.48
N VAL A 409 19.79 14.06 13.20
CA VAL A 409 19.44 14.85 12.02
C VAL A 409 19.96 16.28 12.16
N LYS A 410 20.87 16.70 11.27
CA LYS A 410 21.33 18.10 11.16
C LYS A 410 20.20 18.95 10.55
N LYS A 411 19.95 20.16 11.08
CA LYS A 411 18.87 21.06 10.59
C LYS A 411 19.09 21.51 9.13
N ARG A 412 20.33 21.53 8.67
CA ARG A 412 20.71 21.88 7.30
C ARG A 412 21.56 20.75 6.72
N THR A 413 21.04 20.07 5.72
CA THR A 413 21.67 18.90 5.05
C THR A 413 22.40 19.27 3.77
N LYS A 414 22.19 20.48 3.24
CA LYS A 414 22.88 20.97 2.04
C LYS A 414 24.39 21.00 2.29
N ARG A 415 25.14 20.18 1.57
CA ARG A 415 26.60 20.24 1.53
C ARG A 415 27.00 21.59 0.92
N PHE A 416 27.95 22.28 1.55
CA PHE A 416 28.46 23.54 1.04
C PHE A 416 29.43 23.25 -0.11
N THR A 417 29.07 23.66 -1.32
CA THR A 417 29.97 23.64 -2.48
C THR A 417 30.86 24.87 -2.40
N ARG A 418 32.17 24.68 -2.23
CA ARG A 418 33.12 25.81 -2.20
C ARG A 418 33.18 26.46 -3.59
N HIS A 419 33.28 27.79 -3.62
CA HIS A 419 33.59 28.55 -4.83
C HIS A 419 34.88 28.00 -5.48
N GLN A 420 34.86 27.77 -6.79
CA GLN A 420 35.98 27.24 -7.59
C GLN A 420 36.31 25.75 -7.40
N SER A 421 35.43 24.97 -6.75
CA SER A 421 35.57 23.51 -6.70
C SER A 421 35.35 22.83 -8.07
N ASP A 422 34.75 23.56 -9.00
CA ASP A 422 34.51 23.29 -10.41
C ASP A 422 35.68 23.66 -11.32
N ARG A 423 36.77 24.23 -10.79
CA ARG A 423 37.95 24.64 -11.58
C ARG A 423 39.07 23.60 -11.49
N PHE A 424 39.82 23.47 -12.59
CA PHE A 424 40.86 22.46 -12.89
C PHE A 424 41.99 22.28 -11.85
N LYS A 425 42.08 23.12 -10.81
CA LYS A 425 42.95 22.91 -9.64
C LYS A 425 42.09 22.85 -8.38
N CYS A 426 41.58 21.65 -8.07
CA CYS A 426 40.67 21.40 -6.96
C CYS A 426 41.38 21.53 -5.61
N VAL A 427 40.68 22.11 -4.63
CA VAL A 427 41.04 22.00 -3.22
C VAL A 427 40.04 21.07 -2.56
N ASP A 428 40.51 20.16 -1.71
CA ASP A 428 39.62 19.22 -1.02
C ASP A 428 38.45 19.92 -0.31
N PRO A 429 37.24 19.32 -0.33
CA PRO A 429 36.03 19.87 0.28
C PRO A 429 36.08 19.77 1.81
N SER A 430 36.99 20.49 2.44
CA SER A 430 36.99 20.67 3.89
C SER A 430 36.06 21.83 4.29
N TRP A 431 35.31 21.62 5.38
CA TRP A 431 34.21 22.45 5.91
C TRP A 431 34.54 23.92 6.27
N ARG A 432 35.76 24.42 6.06
CA ARG A 432 36.13 25.74 6.63
C ARG A 432 35.73 26.92 5.74
N LYS A 433 35.37 28.03 6.41
CA LYS A 433 35.10 29.35 5.82
C LYS A 433 36.17 29.70 4.76
N PRO A 434 35.84 30.46 3.70
CA PRO A 434 36.82 30.95 2.73
C PRO A 434 38.04 31.57 3.44
N LYS A 435 39.22 30.97 3.30
CA LYS A 435 40.50 31.53 3.78
C LYS A 435 41.11 32.41 2.70
N GLY A 436 41.85 33.43 3.11
CA GLY A 436 42.47 34.44 2.23
C GLY A 436 41.83 35.82 2.39
N ILE A 437 42.67 36.85 2.44
CA ILE A 437 42.24 38.25 2.55
C ILE A 437 41.56 38.73 1.27
N ASP A 438 41.90 38.18 0.10
CA ASP A 438 41.42 38.63 -1.23
C ASP A 438 40.21 37.86 -1.76
N SER A 439 39.56 37.04 -0.92
CA SER A 439 38.36 36.32 -1.34
C SER A 439 37.21 37.30 -1.66
N ARG A 440 36.84 37.38 -2.95
CA ARG A 440 35.77 38.27 -3.44
C ARG A 440 34.41 37.98 -2.80
N VAL A 441 34.14 36.72 -2.47
CA VAL A 441 32.94 36.28 -1.73
C VAL A 441 32.97 36.72 -0.26
N ARG A 442 34.16 36.68 0.39
CA ARG A 442 34.34 37.22 1.75
C ARG A 442 34.18 38.74 1.80
N ARG A 443 34.72 39.45 0.80
CA ARG A 443 34.64 40.91 0.64
C ARG A 443 33.31 41.38 0.03
N ARG A 444 32.37 40.47 -0.28
CA ARG A 444 31.01 40.76 -0.78
C ARG A 444 30.97 41.61 -2.05
N PHE A 445 31.87 41.36 -3.00
CA PHE A 445 31.86 42.06 -4.29
C PHE A 445 30.56 41.78 -5.07
N LYS A 446 29.97 42.83 -5.63
CA LYS A 446 28.75 42.77 -6.45
C LYS A 446 28.91 41.78 -7.62
N GLY A 447 27.89 40.96 -7.88
CA GLY A 447 27.90 39.92 -8.92
C GLY A 447 28.49 38.57 -8.51
N ASN A 448 29.04 38.44 -7.29
CA ASN A 448 29.50 37.15 -6.76
C ASN A 448 28.44 36.49 -5.85
N LEU A 449 28.56 35.18 -5.67
CA LEU A 449 27.72 34.39 -4.77
C LEU A 449 27.70 34.96 -3.35
N ALA A 450 26.52 35.05 -2.74
CA ALA A 450 26.37 35.48 -1.35
C ALA A 450 27.09 34.52 -0.40
N MET A 451 27.71 35.06 0.66
CA MET A 451 28.34 34.23 1.69
C MET A 451 27.28 33.31 2.33
N PRO A 452 27.45 31.98 2.30
CA PRO A 452 26.48 31.10 2.91
C PRO A 452 26.51 31.28 4.42
N SER A 453 25.35 31.61 5.01
CA SER A 453 25.18 31.48 6.45
C SER A 453 25.08 29.99 6.75
N ILE A 454 26.10 29.40 7.35
CA ILE A 454 26.04 28.04 7.87
C ILE A 454 25.97 28.17 9.38
N GLY A 455 24.75 28.31 9.90
CA GLY A 455 24.49 28.22 11.33
C GLY A 455 24.42 26.75 11.75
N TYR A 456 25.15 26.41 12.82
CA TYR A 456 25.10 25.13 13.53
C TYR A 456 23.74 24.94 14.25
N GLY A 457 22.64 24.92 13.51
CA GLY A 457 21.37 24.51 14.06
C GLY A 457 21.31 22.99 14.14
N SER A 458 21.27 22.42 15.34
CA SER A 458 20.72 21.06 15.51
C SER A 458 19.21 21.11 15.22
N ASN A 459 18.65 20.06 14.62
CA ASN A 459 17.20 19.99 14.42
C ASN A 459 16.50 20.09 15.80
N LYS A 460 15.39 20.82 15.90
CA LYS A 460 14.63 20.95 17.16
C LYS A 460 14.28 19.57 17.77
N LYS A 461 14.05 18.56 16.92
CA LYS A 461 13.70 17.18 17.34
C LYS A 461 14.87 16.44 18.02
N THR A 462 16.10 16.64 17.55
CA THR A 462 17.32 15.94 18.01
C THR A 462 18.26 16.85 18.81
N ARG A 463 17.85 18.09 19.09
CA ARG A 463 18.60 19.03 19.90
C ARG A 463 18.76 18.45 21.31
N PHE A 464 20.00 18.38 21.78
CA PHE A 464 20.39 17.79 23.09
C PHE A 464 20.19 16.27 23.20
N MET A 465 19.95 15.55 22.09
CA MET A 465 19.90 14.09 22.11
C MET A 465 21.31 13.51 22.02
N ILE A 466 21.63 12.57 22.92
CA ILE A 466 22.89 11.82 22.92
C ILE A 466 22.77 10.57 22.02
N PRO A 467 23.88 9.98 21.56
CA PRO A 467 23.86 8.80 20.68
C PRO A 467 23.06 7.61 21.22
N SER A 468 22.93 7.49 22.54
CA SER A 468 22.09 6.46 23.17
C SER A 468 20.60 6.79 23.21
N GLY A 469 20.12 7.79 22.46
CA GLY A 469 18.70 8.13 22.32
C GLY A 469 18.08 8.96 23.45
N HIS A 470 18.79 9.20 24.56
CA HIS A 470 18.31 10.07 25.65
C HIS A 470 18.57 11.56 25.35
N ARG A 471 17.89 12.47 26.04
CA ARG A 471 18.22 13.90 26.07
C ARG A 471 19.12 14.21 27.26
N ALA A 472 20.23 14.90 27.03
CA ALA A 472 21.12 15.34 28.11
C ALA A 472 20.42 16.41 28.97
N PHE A 473 20.34 16.14 30.28
CA PHE A 473 19.84 17.06 31.28
C PHE A 473 20.98 17.42 32.23
N LEU A 474 21.28 18.72 32.35
CA LEU A 474 22.40 19.19 33.16
C LEU A 474 22.04 19.14 34.65
N VAL A 475 22.80 18.36 35.42
CA VAL A 475 22.60 18.15 36.86
C VAL A 475 23.74 18.80 37.64
N SER A 476 23.39 19.63 38.63
CA SER A 476 24.34 20.31 39.50
C SER A 476 24.32 19.81 40.94
N ASN A 477 23.22 19.18 41.37
CA ASN A 477 23.03 18.65 42.72
C ASN A 477 22.21 17.34 42.71
N VAL A 478 22.04 16.72 43.88
CA VAL A 478 21.30 15.45 44.02
C VAL A 478 19.80 15.60 43.74
N LYS A 479 19.19 16.74 44.09
CA LYS A 479 17.76 17.01 43.84
C LYS A 479 17.46 17.10 42.34
N ASP A 480 18.39 17.62 41.54
CA ASP A 480 18.26 17.67 40.08
C ASP A 480 18.19 16.26 39.45
N VAL A 481 18.79 15.25 40.11
CA VAL A 481 18.67 13.83 39.69
C VAL A 481 17.28 13.29 40.00
N GLU A 482 16.67 13.71 41.10
CA GLU A 482 15.34 13.24 41.50
C GLU A 482 14.25 13.72 40.55
N LEU A 483 14.44 14.88 39.90
CA LEU A 483 13.57 15.35 38.81
C LEU A 483 13.52 14.38 37.61
N LEU A 484 14.52 13.50 37.47
CA LEU A 484 14.60 12.51 36.41
C LEU A 484 13.91 11.18 36.76
N LEU A 485 13.36 11.02 37.96
CA LEU A 485 12.70 9.78 38.40
C LEU A 485 11.59 9.34 37.43
N MET A 486 10.69 10.26 37.08
CA MET A 486 9.60 10.00 36.13
C MET A 486 10.02 10.11 34.65
N HIS A 487 11.28 10.45 34.38
CA HIS A 487 11.80 10.74 33.04
C HIS A 487 13.07 9.96 32.68
N ASN A 488 13.42 8.93 33.44
CA ASN A 488 14.61 8.09 33.27
C ASN A 488 14.68 7.42 31.88
N ARG A 489 13.53 7.14 31.25
CA ARG A 489 13.45 6.61 29.88
C ARG A 489 13.77 7.64 28.79
N THR A 490 13.65 8.93 29.05
CA THR A 490 13.77 10.00 28.04
C THR A 490 15.00 10.88 28.22
N HIS A 491 15.45 11.08 29.46
CA HIS A 491 16.55 11.98 29.80
C HIS A 491 17.69 11.21 30.49
N ALA A 492 18.91 11.67 30.26
CA ALA A 492 20.12 11.20 30.93
C ALA A 492 20.76 12.37 31.69
N ALA A 493 21.28 12.10 32.88
CA ALA A 493 21.97 13.09 33.69
C ALA A 493 23.37 13.38 33.15
N GLU A 494 23.65 14.64 32.85
CA GLU A 494 24.99 15.15 32.55
C GLU A 494 25.46 16.01 33.71
N ILE A 495 26.49 15.59 34.43
CA ILE A 495 26.95 16.30 35.62
C ILE A 495 27.71 17.56 35.19
N ALA A 496 27.30 18.71 35.69
CA ALA A 496 27.93 19.98 35.36
C ALA A 496 29.43 20.00 35.70
N HIS A 497 30.20 20.78 34.92
CA HIS A 497 31.65 20.82 35.01
C HIS A 497 32.18 21.48 36.29
N ASN A 498 31.35 22.30 36.94
CA ASN A 498 31.63 23.05 38.17
C ASN A 498 31.27 22.26 39.45
N VAL A 499 30.77 21.02 39.34
CA VAL A 499 30.46 20.17 40.50
C VAL A 499 31.74 19.55 41.05
N SER A 500 31.92 19.63 42.38
CA SER A 500 33.07 19.04 43.08
C SER A 500 33.04 17.52 43.09
N SER A 501 34.21 16.88 43.17
CA SER A 501 34.36 15.41 43.10
C SER A 501 33.54 14.66 44.15
N ARG A 502 33.45 15.19 45.40
CA ARG A 502 32.60 14.61 46.46
C ARG A 502 31.12 14.60 46.07
N LYS A 503 30.59 15.74 45.63
CA LYS A 503 29.19 15.84 45.17
C LYS A 503 28.91 15.01 43.92
N ARG A 504 29.92 14.80 43.06
CA ARG A 504 29.78 13.90 41.90
C ARG A 504 29.53 12.45 42.33
N ILE A 505 30.23 11.97 43.36
CA ILE A 505 30.01 10.63 43.91
C ILE A 505 28.57 10.49 44.42
N ASP A 506 28.08 11.47 45.18
CA ASP A 506 26.70 11.47 45.69
C ASP A 506 25.65 11.46 44.57
N ILE A 507 25.87 12.28 43.54
CA ILE A 507 25.01 12.34 42.33
C ILE A 507 25.01 11.01 41.59
N ILE A 508 26.16 10.37 41.43
CA ILE A 508 26.29 9.07 40.75
C ILE A 508 25.60 7.97 41.57
N ALA A 509 25.81 7.95 42.89
CA ALA A 509 25.17 6.98 43.79
C ALA A 509 23.65 7.11 43.74
N ARG A 510 23.12 8.34 43.80
CA ARG A 510 21.68 8.57 43.69
C ARG A 510 21.13 8.22 42.30
N ALA A 511 21.86 8.55 41.23
CA ALA A 511 21.43 8.21 39.87
C ALA A 511 21.35 6.69 39.67
N LYS A 512 22.27 5.91 40.25
CA LYS A 512 22.21 4.44 40.26
C LYS A 512 20.96 3.92 40.96
N GLN A 513 20.62 4.45 42.15
CA GLN A 513 19.41 4.06 42.88
C GLN A 513 18.12 4.32 42.09
N LEU A 514 18.08 5.40 41.31
CA LEU A 514 16.88 5.78 40.54
C LEU A 514 16.86 5.22 39.10
N GLY A 515 17.86 4.40 38.72
CA GLY A 515 17.99 3.86 37.36
C GLY A 515 18.22 4.93 36.29
N VAL A 516 18.78 6.09 36.65
CA VAL A 516 19.04 7.21 35.74
C VAL A 516 20.43 7.07 35.12
N LYS A 517 20.51 7.08 33.79
CA LYS A 517 21.79 7.03 33.07
C LYS A 517 22.59 8.32 33.25
N VAL A 518 23.84 8.21 33.69
CA VAL A 518 24.80 9.33 33.77
C VAL A 518 25.74 9.31 32.57
N THR A 519 25.93 10.44 31.89
CA THR A 519 26.73 10.52 30.64
C THR A 519 28.23 10.66 30.89
N ASN A 520 28.64 11.32 31.96
CA ASN A 520 30.04 11.61 32.30
C ASN A 520 30.45 11.10 33.70
N PRO A 521 30.16 9.83 34.07
CA PRO A 521 30.36 9.33 35.43
C PRO A 521 31.82 9.30 35.87
N LYS A 522 32.77 9.14 34.94
CA LYS A 522 34.21 9.04 35.25
C LYS A 522 34.94 10.38 35.32
N ALA A 523 34.29 11.49 34.94
CA ALA A 523 34.98 12.77 34.86
C ALA A 523 35.27 13.31 36.28
N LYS A 524 36.48 13.84 36.53
CA LYS A 524 36.90 14.45 37.81
C LYS A 524 36.64 13.60 39.08
N VAL A 525 36.46 12.29 38.93
CA VAL A 525 36.45 11.33 40.02
C VAL A 525 37.83 10.70 40.01
N THR A 526 38.78 11.31 40.71
CA THR A 526 40.08 10.69 40.97
C THR A 526 39.86 9.59 41.99
N THR A 527 39.99 8.35 41.56
CA THR A 527 40.05 7.17 42.43
C THR A 527 41.40 7.18 43.14
N GLU A 528 41.45 7.82 44.30
CA GLU A 528 42.37 7.44 45.38
C GLU A 528 41.52 6.75 46.46
N VAL A 529 41.14 5.49 46.20
CA VAL A 529 40.85 4.45 47.19
C VAL A 529 41.20 3.12 46.54
#